data_AF-A0A519TKV3-F1
#
_entry.id   AF-A0A519TKV3-F1
#
_cell.length_a   1.000
_cell.length_b   1.000
_cell.length_c   1.000
_cell.angle_alpha   90.00
_cell.angle_beta   90.00
_cell.angle_gamma   90.00
#
_symmetry.space_group_name_H-M   'P 1'
#
loop_
_entity.id
_entity.type
_entity.pdbx_description
1 polymer ?
#
loop_
_entity_poly.entity_id
_entity_poly.type
_entity_poly.pdbx_seq_one_letter_code
_entity_poly.pdbx_strand_id
1 'polypeptide(L)'
;ILTAGIPVMGHLGLTPQSIYKFGTYNVRAKEEAEANKLIEDAHLLQELGCFGLVLEKIPAALAKRVAEELTIPVIGIGAGPDVDGQVLVVHDVLGITKEFKPRFLRRYAELHDVMTKAVQHYVADVKSRDFPSKEEGY
;
A
#
# COMPACT_ATOMS: atom_id res chain seq x y z
N ILE A 1 20.73 -9.03 11.31
CA ILE A 1 20.14 -8.95 9.94
C ILE A 1 21.06 -8.16 9.03
N LEU A 2 21.23 -6.86 9.29
CA LEU A 2 22.11 -5.99 8.48
C LEU A 2 23.57 -6.46 8.48
N THR A 3 24.11 -6.88 9.64
CA THR A 3 25.46 -7.47 9.74
C THR A 3 25.64 -8.78 8.97
N ALA A 4 24.55 -9.43 8.56
CA ALA A 4 24.58 -10.62 7.71
C ALA A 4 24.49 -10.28 6.21
N GLY A 5 24.56 -9.00 5.83
CA GLY A 5 24.55 -8.53 4.45
C GLY A 5 23.17 -8.51 3.79
N ILE A 6 22.08 -8.61 4.56
CA ILE A 6 20.71 -8.57 4.04
C ILE A 6 20.25 -7.11 3.99
N PRO A 7 19.91 -6.55 2.82
CA PRO A 7 19.34 -5.21 2.74
C PRO A 7 17.97 -5.15 3.42
N VAL A 8 17.76 -4.14 4.26
CA VAL A 8 16.50 -3.94 5.00
C VAL A 8 15.89 -2.60 4.66
N MET A 9 14.59 -2.60 4.35
CA MET A 9 13.75 -1.41 4.31
C MET A 9 12.91 -1.37 5.59
N GLY A 10 12.99 -0.26 6.32
CA GLY A 10 12.17 -0.05 7.51
C GLY A 10 10.70 0.20 7.16
N HIS A 11 9.80 0.02 8.13
CA HIS A 11 8.39 0.40 7.99
C HIS A 11 7.89 0.97 9.32
N LEU A 12 7.53 2.26 9.32
CA LEU A 12 6.94 2.97 10.46
C LEU A 12 5.55 3.54 10.15
N GLY A 13 4.86 3.99 11.20
CA GLY A 13 3.48 4.47 11.11
C GLY A 13 2.48 3.36 11.44
N LEU A 14 1.47 3.18 10.59
CA LEU A 14 0.54 2.06 10.71
C LEU A 14 1.18 0.80 10.15
N THR A 15 1.70 -0.06 11.01
CA THR A 15 2.21 -1.38 10.63
C THR A 15 1.08 -2.42 10.69
N PRO A 16 0.52 -2.91 9.56
CA PRO A 16 -0.70 -3.73 9.57
C PRO A 16 -0.60 -5.03 10.38
N GLN A 17 0.61 -5.60 10.51
CA GLN A 17 0.86 -6.80 11.33
C GLN A 17 0.54 -6.61 12.82
N SER A 18 0.54 -5.36 13.30
CA SER A 18 0.22 -5.02 14.69
C SER A 18 -1.23 -4.59 14.89
N ILE A 19 -2.13 -4.91 13.95
CA ILE A 19 -3.51 -4.42 14.00
C ILE A 19 -4.26 -4.78 15.27
N TYR A 20 -4.08 -5.99 15.81
CA TYR A 20 -4.73 -6.41 17.05
C TYR A 20 -4.21 -5.66 18.29
N LYS A 21 -2.97 -5.14 18.23
CA LYS A 21 -2.39 -4.30 19.28
C LYS A 21 -2.91 -2.86 19.23
N PHE A 22 -3.26 -2.38 18.03
CA PHE A 22 -3.70 -1.00 17.80
C PHE A 22 -5.22 -0.84 17.62
N GLY A 23 -5.95 -1.96 17.49
CA GLY A 23 -7.41 -2.04 17.43
C GLY A 23 -8.05 -1.51 16.15
N THR A 24 -7.38 -0.65 15.37
CA THR A 24 -7.94 -0.03 14.17
C THR A 24 -6.86 0.33 13.14
N TYR A 25 -7.26 0.49 11.88
CA TYR A 25 -6.43 1.08 10.82
C TYR A 25 -6.34 2.61 10.96
N ASN A 26 -6.38 3.22 12.13
CA ASN A 26 -6.41 4.69 12.21
C ASN A 26 -5.06 5.33 11.87
N VAL A 27 -5.11 6.60 11.43
CA VAL A 27 -3.91 7.41 11.19
C VAL A 27 -3.08 7.48 12.47
N ARG A 28 -1.77 7.24 12.37
CA ARG A 28 -0.82 7.23 13.49
C ARG A 28 -0.07 8.54 13.63
N ALA A 29 0.58 8.76 14.78
CA ALA A 29 1.45 9.91 15.01
C ALA A 29 0.74 11.26 14.84
N LYS A 30 -0.48 11.35 15.38
CA LYS A 30 -1.23 12.61 15.45
C LYS A 30 -0.81 13.48 16.62
N GLU A 31 -0.49 12.83 17.73
CA GLU A 31 -0.03 13.50 18.94
C GLU A 31 1.48 13.73 18.87
N GLU A 32 1.93 14.85 19.43
CA GLU A 32 3.32 15.29 19.37
C GLU A 32 4.31 14.23 19.89
N ALA A 33 3.96 13.55 20.98
CA ALA A 33 4.79 12.49 21.54
C ALA A 33 4.96 11.30 20.58
N GLU A 34 3.88 10.85 19.91
CA GLU A 34 3.98 9.78 18.91
C GLU A 34 4.74 10.25 17.66
N ALA A 35 4.58 11.51 17.26
CA ALA A 35 5.29 12.10 16.12
C ALA A 35 6.80 12.19 16.37
N ASN A 36 7.22 12.69 17.54
CA ASN A 36 8.63 12.73 17.92
C ASN A 36 9.22 11.32 18.00
N LYS A 37 8.47 10.36 18.56
CA LYS A 37 8.93 8.98 18.61
C LYS A 37 9.12 8.37 17.21
N LEU A 38 8.21 8.66 16.27
CA LEU A 38 8.34 8.20 14.90
C LEU A 38 9.59 8.77 14.23
N ILE A 39 9.92 10.05 14.47
CA ILE A 39 11.12 10.69 13.93
C ILE A 39 12.38 10.05 14.51
N GLU A 40 12.43 9.85 15.83
CA GLU A 40 13.54 9.16 16.49
C GLU A 40 13.75 7.75 15.91
N ASP A 41 12.67 6.98 15.76
CA ASP A 41 12.74 5.62 15.21
C ASP A 41 13.18 5.63 13.73
N ALA A 42 12.78 6.66 12.97
CA ALA A 42 13.18 6.81 11.57
C ALA A 42 14.69 7.07 11.43
N HIS A 43 15.25 7.98 12.23
CA HIS A 43 16.70 8.22 12.31
C HIS A 43 17.45 6.98 12.76
N LEU A 44 16.96 6.29 13.80
CA LEU A 44 17.58 5.07 14.30
C LEU A 44 17.63 3.96 13.22
N LEU A 45 16.55 3.77 12.46
CA LEU A 45 16.54 2.79 11.36
C LEU A 45 17.57 3.12 10.27
N GLN A 46 17.75 4.40 9.95
CA GLN A 46 18.79 4.86 9.03
C GLN A 46 20.19 4.59 9.61
N GLU A 47 20.45 5.00 10.86
CA GLU A 47 21.73 4.81 11.54
C GLU A 47 22.13 3.33 11.63
N LEU A 48 21.16 2.45 11.84
CA LEU A 48 21.38 1.00 11.86
C LEU A 48 21.77 0.43 10.49
N GLY A 49 21.45 1.14 9.39
CA GLY A 49 21.81 0.78 8.02
C GLY A 49 20.64 0.31 7.15
N CYS A 50 19.40 0.68 7.46
CA CYS A 50 18.29 0.47 6.52
C CYS A 50 18.53 1.27 5.24
N PHE A 51 18.27 0.67 4.07
CA PHE A 51 18.50 1.35 2.79
C PHE A 51 17.35 2.29 2.38
N GLY A 52 16.22 2.21 3.08
CA GLY A 52 15.03 3.01 2.82
C GLY A 52 13.98 2.80 3.90
N LEU A 53 12.92 3.61 3.85
CA LEU A 53 11.87 3.63 4.87
C LEU A 53 10.48 3.73 4.22
N VAL A 54 9.55 2.86 4.62
CA VAL A 54 8.12 3.03 4.33
C VAL A 54 7.45 3.79 5.46
N LEU A 55 6.67 4.82 5.12
CA LEU A 55 5.77 5.52 6.05
C LEU A 55 4.33 5.24 5.65
N GLU A 56 3.58 4.53 6.51
CA GLU A 56 2.19 4.18 6.27
C GLU A 56 1.24 4.98 7.17
N LYS A 57 0.27 5.65 6.53
CA LYS A 57 -0.89 6.27 7.18
C LYS A 57 -0.56 7.20 8.36
N ILE A 58 0.31 8.18 8.10
CA ILE A 58 0.70 9.26 9.04
C ILE A 58 0.35 10.65 8.46
N PRO A 59 0.32 11.72 9.26
CA PRO A 59 0.12 13.09 8.76
C PRO A 59 1.15 13.48 7.69
N ALA A 60 0.68 14.12 6.61
CA ALA A 60 1.55 14.50 5.49
C ALA A 60 2.68 15.45 5.89
N ALA A 61 2.42 16.40 6.78
CA ALA A 61 3.45 17.32 7.29
C ALA A 61 4.55 16.58 8.07
N LEU A 62 4.20 15.52 8.80
CA LEU A 62 5.17 14.69 9.52
C LEU A 62 5.99 13.86 8.53
N ALA A 63 5.34 13.24 7.55
CA ALA A 63 6.03 12.47 6.52
C ALA A 63 7.03 13.33 5.73
N LYS A 64 6.61 14.54 5.36
CA LYS A 64 7.47 15.55 4.74
C LYS A 64 8.70 15.84 5.58
N ARG A 65 8.50 16.14 6.87
CA ARG A 65 9.59 16.42 7.81
C ARG A 65 10.58 15.25 7.88
N VAL A 66 10.09 14.01 7.98
CA VAL A 66 10.96 12.82 8.00
C VAL A 66 11.73 12.68 6.69
N ALA A 67 11.09 12.87 5.54
CA ALA A 67 11.75 12.79 4.23
C ALA A 67 12.82 13.88 4.05
N GLU A 68 12.60 15.08 4.58
CA GLU A 68 13.59 16.18 4.56
C GLU A 68 14.77 15.96 5.52
N GLU A 69 14.56 15.21 6.61
CA GLU A 69 15.60 14.94 7.63
C GLU A 69 16.46 13.70 7.31
N LEU A 70 15.94 12.72 6.58
CA LEU A 70 16.66 11.50 6.22
C LEU A 70 17.45 11.64 4.91
N THR A 71 18.50 10.83 4.78
CA THR A 71 19.30 10.70 3.56
C THR A 71 18.92 9.46 2.73
N ILE A 72 18.27 8.47 3.36
CA ILE A 72 17.75 7.28 2.69
C ILE A 72 16.37 7.56 2.07
N PRO A 73 16.00 6.91 0.96
CA PRO A 73 14.69 7.11 0.33
C PRO A 73 13.52 6.76 1.26
N VAL A 74 12.53 7.65 1.30
CA VAL A 74 11.27 7.51 2.03
C VAL A 74 10.12 7.25 1.05
N ILE A 75 9.44 6.12 1.23
CA ILE A 75 8.31 5.67 0.41
C ILE A 75 7.01 5.81 1.20
N GLY A 76 6.06 6.57 0.67
CA GLY A 76 4.77 6.81 1.33
C GLY A 76 3.67 5.87 0.86
N ILE A 77 2.78 5.50 1.79
CA ILE A 77 1.43 4.99 1.49
C ILE A 77 0.43 5.68 2.43
N GLY A 78 -0.36 6.59 1.88
CA GLY A 78 -1.21 7.46 2.69
C GLY A 78 -0.44 8.41 3.61
N ALA A 79 0.77 8.79 3.20
CA ALA A 79 1.67 9.71 3.91
C ALA A 79 1.81 11.08 3.22
N GLY A 80 0.98 11.38 2.20
CA GLY A 80 1.09 12.60 1.41
C GLY A 80 2.11 12.52 0.27
N PRO A 81 2.23 13.58 -0.54
CA PRO A 81 3.04 13.57 -1.76
C PRO A 81 4.51 13.96 -1.53
N ASP A 82 4.84 14.61 -0.40
CA ASP A 82 6.16 15.20 -0.12
C ASP A 82 7.18 14.17 0.43
N VAL A 83 7.16 12.96 -0.12
CA VAL A 83 8.12 11.87 0.14
C VAL A 83 8.75 11.45 -1.18
N ASP A 84 9.86 10.71 -1.16
CA ASP A 84 10.65 10.40 -2.36
C ASP A 84 9.96 9.45 -3.35
N GLY A 85 9.03 8.63 -2.86
CA GLY A 85 8.27 7.69 -3.68
C GLY A 85 6.95 7.25 -3.06
N GLN A 86 6.15 6.53 -3.83
CA GLN A 86 4.83 6.08 -3.41
C GLN A 86 4.68 4.57 -3.64
N VAL A 87 3.94 3.92 -2.73
CA VAL A 87 3.55 2.52 -2.88
C VAL A 87 2.05 2.38 -2.66
N LEU A 88 1.42 1.51 -3.46
CA LEU A 88 0.03 1.12 -3.31
C LEU A 88 -0.11 -0.38 -3.59
N VAL A 89 -1.15 -1.00 -3.05
CA VAL A 89 -1.47 -2.40 -3.32
C VAL A 89 -2.10 -2.51 -4.71
N VAL A 90 -1.53 -3.36 -5.57
CA VAL A 90 -1.96 -3.48 -6.98
C VAL A 90 -3.45 -3.76 -7.15
N HIS A 91 -4.02 -4.64 -6.32
CA HIS A 91 -5.45 -4.99 -6.36
C HIS A 91 -6.36 -3.79 -6.08
N ASP A 92 -5.91 -2.90 -5.19
CA ASP A 92 -6.64 -1.72 -4.80
C ASP A 92 -6.58 -0.66 -5.91
N VAL A 93 -5.40 -0.47 -6.50
CA VAL A 93 -5.16 0.44 -7.64
C VAL A 93 -5.98 0.02 -8.85
N LEU A 94 -6.09 -1.29 -9.10
CA LEU A 94 -6.84 -1.85 -10.22
C LEU A 94 -8.34 -2.05 -9.92
N GLY A 95 -8.81 -1.71 -8.72
CA GLY A 95 -10.22 -1.83 -8.36
C GLY A 95 -10.75 -3.27 -8.43
N ILE A 96 -9.93 -4.26 -8.08
CA ILE A 96 -10.32 -5.68 -8.02
C ILE A 96 -11.25 -5.91 -6.82
N THR A 97 -10.98 -5.27 -5.69
CA THR A 97 -11.80 -5.31 -4.48
C THR A 97 -12.77 -4.12 -4.45
N LYS A 98 -14.02 -4.32 -4.00
CA LYS A 98 -15.03 -3.24 -3.93
C LYS A 98 -15.11 -2.54 -2.58
N GLU A 99 -14.90 -3.29 -1.50
CA GLU A 99 -15.16 -2.82 -0.13
C GLU A 99 -14.04 -1.96 0.42
N PHE A 100 -12.79 -2.22 0.02
CA PHE A 100 -11.64 -1.44 0.46
C PHE A 100 -11.48 -0.17 -0.37
N LYS A 101 -11.79 0.98 0.25
CA LYS A 101 -11.72 2.32 -0.35
C LYS A 101 -11.15 3.35 0.64
N PRO A 102 -9.89 3.20 1.08
CA PRO A 102 -9.29 4.18 1.98
C PRO A 102 -9.11 5.53 1.25
N ARG A 103 -9.17 6.64 2.01
CA ARG A 103 -9.07 8.01 1.47
C ARG A 103 -7.81 8.26 0.63
N PHE A 104 -6.71 7.55 0.93
CA PHE A 104 -5.43 7.73 0.24
C PHE A 104 -5.31 6.98 -1.09
N LEU A 105 -6.26 6.11 -1.41
CA LEU A 105 -6.22 5.29 -2.62
C LEU A 105 -6.86 6.02 -3.80
N ARG A 106 -6.12 6.13 -4.90
CA ARG A 106 -6.69 6.42 -6.22
C ARG A 106 -6.80 5.10 -7.01
N ARG A 107 -8.01 4.81 -7.51
CA ARG A 107 -8.23 3.71 -8.46
C ARG A 107 -7.93 4.18 -9.87
N TYR A 108 -7.24 3.34 -10.63
CA TYR A 108 -6.89 3.57 -12.03
C TYR A 108 -7.66 2.63 -12.97
N ALA A 109 -8.30 1.59 -12.43
CA ALA A 109 -9.23 0.73 -13.13
C ALA A 109 -10.33 0.25 -12.17
N GLU A 110 -11.43 -0.27 -12.73
CA GLU A 110 -12.51 -0.95 -11.99
C GLU A 110 -12.61 -2.40 -12.49
N LEU A 111 -11.55 -3.18 -12.27
CA LEU A 111 -11.47 -4.55 -12.79
C LEU A 111 -12.52 -5.48 -12.23
N HIS A 112 -13.04 -5.23 -11.02
CA HIS A 112 -14.17 -5.99 -10.49
C HIS A 112 -15.32 -6.05 -11.49
N ASP A 113 -15.72 -4.90 -12.04
CA ASP A 113 -16.89 -4.82 -12.93
C ASP A 113 -16.59 -5.40 -14.31
N VAL A 114 -15.37 -5.21 -14.81
CA VAL A 114 -14.89 -5.82 -16.06
C VAL A 114 -14.92 -7.35 -15.94
N MET A 115 -14.32 -7.89 -14.89
CA MET A 115 -14.27 -9.34 -14.64
C MET A 115 -15.66 -9.91 -14.42
N THR A 116 -16.52 -9.23 -13.65
CA THR A 116 -17.90 -9.68 -13.39
C THR A 116 -18.68 -9.80 -14.69
N LYS A 117 -18.60 -8.79 -15.57
CA LYS A 117 -19.27 -8.82 -16.88
C LYS A 117 -18.71 -9.93 -17.78
N ALA A 118 -17.38 -10.07 -17.84
CA ALA A 118 -16.74 -11.11 -18.65
C ALA A 118 -17.18 -12.52 -18.23
N VAL A 119 -17.22 -12.80 -16.93
CA VAL A 119 -17.70 -14.08 -16.40
C VAL A 119 -19.18 -14.28 -16.68
N GLN A 120 -20.01 -13.24 -16.57
CA GLN A 120 -21.44 -13.32 -16.90
C GLN A 120 -21.69 -13.62 -18.38
N HIS A 121 -20.93 -13.00 -19.29
CA HIS A 121 -21.00 -13.29 -20.72
C HIS A 121 -20.58 -14.72 -21.01
N TYR A 122 -19.43 -15.16 -20.49
CA TYR A 122 -18.98 -16.55 -20.63
C TYR A 122 -20.04 -17.55 -20.14
N VAL A 123 -20.66 -17.28 -18.99
CA VAL A 123 -21.75 -18.12 -18.46
C VAL A 123 -22.97 -18.12 -19.39
N ALA A 124 -23.30 -16.99 -20.02
CA ALA A 124 -24.40 -16.91 -20.98
C ALA A 124 -24.08 -17.74 -22.23
N ASP A 125 -22.88 -17.60 -22.80
CA ASP A 125 -22.45 -18.30 -24.02
C ASP A 125 -22.41 -19.83 -23.80
N VAL A 126 -21.93 -20.29 -22.64
CA VAL A 126 -21.96 -21.71 -22.28
C VAL A 126 -23.40 -22.23 -22.14
N LYS A 127 -24.29 -21.45 -21.51
CA LYS A 127 -25.69 -21.86 -21.29
C LYS A 127 -26.51 -21.88 -22.58
N SER A 128 -26.25 -20.95 -23.49
CA SER A 128 -26.87 -20.92 -24.83
C SER A 128 -26.24 -21.93 -25.79
N ARG A 129 -25.13 -22.56 -25.40
CA ARG A 129 -24.27 -23.39 -26.27
C ARG A 129 -23.71 -22.62 -27.47
N ASP A 130 -23.52 -21.32 -27.31
CA ASP A 130 -22.79 -20.49 -28.27
C ASP A 130 -21.27 -20.73 -28.14
N PHE A 131 -20.81 -20.99 -26.91
CA PHE A 131 -19.44 -21.43 -26.63
C PHE A 131 -19.38 -22.91 -26.15
N PRO A 132 -18.43 -23.72 -26.67
CA PRO A 132 -17.60 -23.43 -27.84
C PRO A 132 -18.43 -23.51 -29.14
N SER A 133 -18.10 -22.63 -30.08
CA SER A 133 -18.58 -22.64 -31.45
C SER A 133 -17.84 -23.69 -32.29
N LYS A 134 -18.25 -23.85 -33.56
CA LYS A 134 -17.57 -24.76 -34.50
C LYS A 134 -16.13 -24.36 -34.79
N GLU A 135 -15.81 -23.07 -34.71
CA GLU A 135 -14.45 -22.56 -34.96
C GLU A 135 -13.52 -22.79 -33.74
N GLU A 136 -14.10 -23.03 -32.56
CA GLU A 136 -13.40 -23.26 -31.30
C GLU A 136 -13.28 -24.76 -30.96
N GLY A 137 -13.80 -25.63 -31.82
CA GLY A 137 -13.69 -27.09 -31.71
C GLY A 137 -12.68 -27.69 -32.70
N TYR A 138 -12.02 -28.77 -32.31
CA TYR A 138 -11.16 -29.60 -33.17
C TYR A 138 -11.90 -30.84 -33.68
#